data_AF-E8ZKV6-F1
#
_entry.id   AF-E8ZKV6-F1
#
_cell.length_a   1.000
_cell.length_b   1.000
_cell.length_c   1.000
_cell.angle_alpha   90.00
_cell.angle_beta   90.00
_cell.angle_gamma   90.00
#
_symmetry.space_group_name_H-M   'P 1'
#
loop_
_entity.id
_entity.type
_entity.pdbx_description
1 polymer ?
#
loop_
_entity_poly.entity_id
_entity_poly.type
_entity_poly.pdbx_seq_one_letter_code
_entity_poly.pdbx_strand_id
1 'polypeptide(L)'
;MSVSLPAKVALGTLAGGATVTGGALAYREISKESPKTKRPIRELIANLKKDKRLISKSEAGDSKEWQEAWKLYKGDHQNSESNPFSISSEKLKDSASDQNAPSEFMSKCESLSSEEVLDEKDSKYQDVLKYCTRNTLVQDLVLESGRNLINETSGNWSESWKSYRAANSGKGNNQDTWKLSDWESKKNDDSTISDNLKVKCKEKLGETSGVKSVQDFQDVVNWCSEPRPK
;
A
#
# COMPACT_ATOMS: atom_id res chain seq x y z
N MET A 1 -42.29 -31.70 -3.46
CA MET A 1 -43.32 -31.97 -2.45
C MET A 1 -43.29 -30.84 -1.46
N SER A 2 -44.28 -29.95 -1.56
CA SER A 2 -44.43 -28.73 -0.78
C SER A 2 -45.13 -29.06 0.52
N VAL A 3 -44.59 -28.63 1.66
CA VAL A 3 -45.29 -28.70 2.95
C VAL A 3 -45.49 -27.27 3.44
N SER A 4 -46.70 -26.77 3.20
CA SER A 4 -47.24 -25.52 3.71
C SER A 4 -47.87 -25.74 5.09
N LEU A 5 -47.48 -24.93 6.08
CA LEU A 5 -48.16 -24.85 7.37
C LEU A 5 -49.23 -23.73 7.33
N PRO A 6 -50.50 -24.00 7.68
CA PRO A 6 -51.56 -22.99 7.64
C PRO A 6 -51.64 -22.21 8.96
N ALA A 7 -51.36 -20.90 8.92
CA ALA A 7 -51.71 -19.99 10.00
C ALA A 7 -53.18 -19.59 9.86
N LYS A 8 -54.03 -20.06 10.78
CA LYS A 8 -55.42 -19.63 10.92
C LYS A 8 -55.47 -18.16 11.34
N VAL A 9 -55.84 -17.27 10.43
CA VAL A 9 -56.26 -15.91 10.75
C VAL A 9 -57.78 -15.92 10.85
N ALA A 10 -58.30 -15.81 12.07
CA ALA A 10 -59.72 -15.61 12.32
C ALA A 10 -60.07 -14.13 12.06
N LEU A 11 -60.89 -13.89 11.04
CA LEU A 11 -61.57 -12.63 10.78
C LEU A 11 -62.81 -12.54 11.68
N GLY A 12 -62.74 -11.72 12.73
CA GLY A 12 -63.90 -11.29 13.52
C GLY A 12 -64.36 -9.91 13.07
N THR A 13 -65.61 -9.76 12.66
CA THR A 13 -66.23 -8.53 12.17
C THR A 13 -66.95 -7.74 13.28
N LEU A 14 -66.74 -6.41 13.20
CA LEU A 14 -67.65 -5.29 13.53
C LEU A 14 -68.00 -5.00 15.00
N ALA A 15 -67.55 -3.83 15.48
CA ALA A 15 -68.37 -2.62 15.69
C ALA A 15 -67.74 -1.67 16.74
N GLY A 16 -67.67 -0.37 16.43
CA GLY A 16 -67.54 0.69 17.45
C GLY A 16 -66.21 1.46 17.48
N GLY A 17 -66.21 2.63 16.83
CA GLY A 17 -65.44 3.84 17.17
C GLY A 17 -64.03 3.75 17.76
N ALA A 18 -63.02 3.90 16.90
CA ALA A 18 -61.83 4.74 17.13
C ALA A 18 -61.10 4.89 15.79
N THR A 19 -60.79 6.12 15.39
CA THR A 19 -59.96 6.39 14.20
C THR A 19 -58.58 5.76 14.42
N VAL A 20 -58.32 4.60 13.81
CA VAL A 20 -56.99 4.01 13.78
C VAL A 20 -56.18 4.85 12.80
N THR A 21 -55.41 5.78 13.35
CA THR A 21 -54.35 6.49 12.64
C THR A 21 -53.46 5.42 11.98
N GLY A 22 -53.55 5.31 10.65
CA GLY A 22 -52.73 4.39 9.88
C GLY A 22 -51.26 4.71 10.13
N GLY A 23 -50.59 3.87 10.90
CA GLY A 23 -49.15 3.94 11.12
C GLY A 23 -48.44 3.59 9.81
N ALA A 24 -48.20 4.58 8.97
CA ALA A 24 -47.19 4.48 7.94
C ALA A 24 -45.84 4.39 8.64
N LEU A 25 -45.26 3.19 8.70
CA LEU A 25 -43.84 3.02 9.02
C LEU A 25 -43.04 3.53 7.82
N ALA A 26 -42.89 4.86 7.74
CA ALA A 26 -41.86 5.47 6.93
C ALA A 26 -40.51 5.14 7.58
N TYR A 27 -39.88 4.06 7.13
CA TYR A 27 -38.46 3.82 7.40
C TYR A 27 -37.67 4.84 6.58
N ARG A 28 -37.63 6.07 7.09
CA ARG A 28 -36.71 7.10 6.63
C ARG A 28 -35.35 6.66 7.15
N GLU A 29 -34.63 5.93 6.33
CA GLU A 29 -33.23 5.61 6.50
C GLU A 29 -32.47 6.94 6.42
N ILE A 30 -32.46 7.67 7.53
CA ILE A 30 -31.61 8.83 7.71
C ILE A 30 -30.22 8.23 7.85
N SER A 31 -29.55 8.01 6.72
CA SER A 31 -28.09 7.97 6.66
C SER A 31 -27.62 9.31 7.20
N LYS A 32 -27.52 9.41 8.53
CA LYS A 32 -26.79 10.49 9.18
C LYS A 32 -25.39 10.34 8.60
N GLU A 33 -25.03 11.19 7.65
CA GLU A 33 -23.63 11.45 7.35
C GLU A 33 -22.98 11.70 8.71
N SER A 34 -22.19 10.72 9.15
CA SER A 34 -21.35 10.88 10.32
C SER A 34 -20.57 12.18 10.10
N PRO A 35 -20.54 13.10 11.07
CA PRO A 35 -19.86 14.38 10.89
C PRO A 35 -18.44 14.08 10.41
N LYS A 36 -18.06 14.66 9.26
CA LYS A 36 -16.72 14.52 8.71
C LYS A 36 -15.73 15.05 9.74
N THR A 37 -15.15 14.15 10.53
CA THR A 37 -14.12 14.49 11.49
C THR A 37 -12.83 14.73 10.72
N LYS A 38 -12.13 15.81 11.08
CA LYS A 38 -10.80 16.03 10.53
C LYS A 38 -9.90 14.88 10.95
N ARG A 39 -9.01 14.47 10.04
CA ARG A 39 -8.04 13.41 10.28
C ARG A 39 -6.68 13.82 9.73
N PRO A 40 -5.58 13.34 10.32
CA PRO A 40 -4.26 13.54 9.77
C PRO A 40 -4.19 13.10 8.31
N ILE A 41 -3.56 13.91 7.45
CA ILE A 41 -3.38 13.59 6.03
C ILE A 41 -2.73 12.20 5.85
N ARG A 42 -1.74 11.86 6.67
CA ARG A 42 -1.09 10.54 6.67
C ARG A 42 -2.07 9.38 6.87
N GLU A 43 -3.07 9.56 7.73
CA GLU A 43 -4.10 8.53 7.98
C GLU A 43 -5.01 8.39 6.76
N LEU A 44 -5.42 9.52 6.18
CA LEU A 44 -6.25 9.51 4.97
C LEU A 44 -5.53 8.87 3.79
N ILE A 45 -4.23 9.13 3.59
CA ILE A 45 -3.43 8.49 2.54
C ILE A 45 -3.37 6.98 2.78
N ALA A 46 -3.02 6.53 3.98
CA ALA A 46 -2.93 5.10 4.32
C ALA A 46 -4.27 4.35 4.13
N ASN A 47 -5.39 5.03 4.35
CA ASN A 47 -6.72 4.44 4.25
C ASN A 47 -7.30 4.48 2.83
N LEU A 48 -7.13 5.60 2.12
CA LEU A 48 -7.81 5.86 0.84
C LEU A 48 -6.95 5.56 -0.39
N LYS A 49 -5.62 5.62 -0.29
CA LYS A 49 -4.68 5.43 -1.41
C LYS A 49 -3.78 4.22 -1.15
N LYS A 50 -4.34 3.03 -1.32
CA LYS A 50 -3.64 1.75 -1.05
C LYS A 50 -2.41 1.54 -1.94
N ASP A 51 -2.35 2.21 -3.08
CA ASP A 51 -1.25 2.24 -4.03
C ASP A 51 -0.18 3.29 -3.70
N LYS A 52 -0.36 4.13 -2.68
CA LYS A 52 0.61 5.15 -2.24
C LYS A 52 1.08 4.95 -0.80
N ARG A 53 2.32 5.32 -0.53
CA ARG A 53 2.89 5.39 0.82
C ARG A 53 3.68 6.67 1.00
N LEU A 54 3.65 7.24 2.20
CA LEU A 54 4.53 8.36 2.54
C LEU A 54 5.99 7.91 2.40
N ILE A 55 6.83 8.79 1.87
CA ILE A 55 8.26 8.54 1.81
C ILE A 55 8.80 8.67 3.24
N SER A 56 9.46 7.61 3.73
CA SER A 56 10.07 7.62 5.06
C SER A 56 11.14 8.71 5.15
N LYS A 57 11.20 9.40 6.29
CA LYS A 57 12.24 10.41 6.53
C LYS A 57 13.64 9.84 6.28
N SER A 58 14.46 10.60 5.58
CA SER A 58 15.90 10.36 5.44
C SER A 58 16.67 11.56 6.00
N GLU A 59 17.88 11.33 6.51
CA GLU A 59 18.78 12.41 6.92
C GLU A 59 19.45 13.07 5.71
N ALA A 60 19.81 12.26 4.69
CA ALA A 60 20.57 12.71 3.54
C ALA A 60 19.71 13.06 2.31
N GLY A 61 18.44 12.62 2.28
CA GLY A 61 17.53 12.87 1.14
C GLY A 61 18.01 12.25 -0.18
N ASP A 62 18.87 11.25 -0.10
CA ASP A 62 19.57 10.58 -1.20
C ASP A 62 18.85 9.32 -1.71
N SER A 63 17.75 8.93 -1.05
CA SER A 63 16.94 7.82 -1.52
C SER A 63 16.26 8.21 -2.84
N LYS A 64 16.23 7.28 -3.79
CA LYS A 64 15.64 7.49 -5.12
C LYS A 64 14.26 8.16 -5.06
N GLU A 65 13.44 7.81 -4.09
CA GLU A 65 12.09 8.33 -3.92
C GLU A 65 12.08 9.80 -3.47
N TRP A 66 13.00 10.17 -2.58
CA TRP A 66 13.20 11.58 -2.21
C TRP A 66 13.73 12.40 -3.37
N GLN A 67 14.68 11.87 -4.14
CA GLN A 67 15.24 12.55 -5.31
C GLN A 67 14.16 12.78 -6.38
N GLU A 68 13.34 11.76 -6.67
CA GLU A 68 12.21 11.85 -7.61
C GLU A 68 11.14 12.85 -7.14
N ALA A 69 10.76 12.80 -5.86
CA ALA A 69 9.80 13.72 -5.26
C ALA A 69 10.27 15.18 -5.30
N TRP A 70 11.55 15.41 -4.97
CA TRP A 70 12.15 16.74 -5.02
C TRP A 70 12.23 17.28 -6.45
N LYS A 71 12.67 16.44 -7.39
CA LYS A 71 12.71 16.80 -8.81
C LYS A 71 11.33 17.19 -9.33
N LEU A 72 10.30 16.44 -8.95
CA LEU A 72 8.91 16.75 -9.31
C LEU A 72 8.48 18.11 -8.72
N TYR A 73 8.70 18.31 -7.42
CA TYR A 73 8.35 19.56 -6.74
C TYR A 73 9.02 20.78 -7.36
N LYS A 74 10.34 20.69 -7.63
CA LYS A 74 11.07 21.76 -8.31
C LYS A 74 10.53 22.01 -9.71
N GLY A 75 10.30 20.97 -10.49
CA GLY A 75 9.76 21.09 -11.84
C GLY A 75 8.46 21.92 -11.88
N ASP A 76 7.59 21.71 -10.89
CA ASP A 76 6.30 22.38 -10.79
C ASP A 76 6.37 23.81 -10.22
N HIS A 77 7.42 24.14 -9.46
CA HIS A 77 7.46 25.39 -8.66
C HIS A 77 8.69 26.28 -8.86
N GLN A 78 9.70 25.88 -9.63
CA GLN A 78 10.94 26.64 -9.85
C GLN A 78 10.73 28.05 -10.43
N ASN A 79 9.64 28.25 -11.16
CA ASN A 79 9.28 29.52 -11.80
C ASN A 79 8.13 30.24 -11.10
N SER A 80 7.67 29.73 -9.95
CA SER A 80 6.57 30.32 -9.19
C SER A 80 7.10 31.27 -8.11
N GLU A 81 6.41 32.40 -7.89
CA GLU A 81 6.73 33.35 -6.82
C GLU A 81 6.39 32.78 -5.43
N SER A 82 5.49 31.80 -5.37
CA SER A 82 5.10 31.09 -4.15
C SER A 82 4.96 29.60 -4.43
N ASN A 83 5.06 28.78 -3.38
CA ASN A 83 4.92 27.34 -3.48
C ASN A 83 4.28 26.79 -2.20
N PRO A 84 3.56 25.65 -2.25
CA PRO A 84 2.80 25.14 -1.12
C PRO A 84 3.63 24.87 0.14
N PHE A 85 4.90 24.53 -0.02
CA PHE A 85 5.78 24.21 1.11
C PHE A 85 6.59 25.43 1.59
N SER A 86 6.40 26.60 0.95
CA SER A 86 7.11 27.85 1.27
C SER A 86 8.64 27.73 1.25
N ILE A 87 9.18 26.90 0.35
CA ILE A 87 10.61 26.72 0.14
C ILE A 87 11.16 27.91 -0.63
N SER A 88 12.35 28.39 -0.28
CA SER A 88 12.94 29.57 -0.94
C SER A 88 13.19 29.35 -2.43
N SER A 89 12.93 30.38 -3.24
CA SER A 89 13.13 30.33 -4.69
C SER A 89 14.59 30.08 -5.08
N GLU A 90 15.55 30.48 -4.22
CA GLU A 90 16.98 30.19 -4.40
C GLU A 90 17.24 28.68 -4.44
N LYS A 91 16.66 27.92 -3.49
CA LYS A 91 16.79 26.45 -3.44
C LYS A 91 16.09 25.76 -4.61
N LEU A 92 15.00 26.34 -5.11
CA LEU A 92 14.27 25.77 -6.26
C LEU A 92 15.01 25.99 -7.59
N LYS A 93 15.85 27.03 -7.68
CA LYS A 93 16.64 27.37 -8.88
C LYS A 93 18.05 26.80 -8.86
N ASP A 94 18.49 26.25 -7.74
CA ASP A 94 19.81 25.65 -7.61
C ASP A 94 19.91 24.33 -8.41
N SER A 95 20.70 24.37 -9.48
CA SER A 95 20.99 23.22 -10.34
C SER A 95 22.00 22.24 -9.71
N ALA A 96 22.75 22.64 -8.67
CA ALA A 96 23.57 21.72 -7.89
C ALA A 96 22.74 20.86 -6.92
N SER A 97 21.51 21.27 -6.62
CA SER A 97 20.57 20.57 -5.72
C SER A 97 19.74 19.46 -6.39
N ASP A 98 20.07 19.08 -7.64
CA ASP A 98 19.30 18.09 -8.40
C ASP A 98 19.45 16.66 -7.88
N GLN A 99 20.40 16.40 -6.98
CA GLN A 99 20.64 15.06 -6.49
C GLN A 99 19.80 14.75 -5.25
N ASN A 100 19.92 15.50 -4.16
CA ASN A 100 19.29 15.11 -2.89
C ASN A 100 18.15 16.05 -2.49
N ALA A 101 17.09 15.49 -1.93
CA ALA A 101 16.01 16.27 -1.36
C ALA A 101 16.53 17.06 -0.14
N PRO A 102 16.32 18.38 -0.08
CA PRO A 102 16.77 19.17 1.05
C PRO A 102 15.96 18.83 2.31
N SER A 103 16.61 18.91 3.48
CA SER A 103 15.99 18.63 4.77
C SER A 103 14.73 19.46 5.04
N GLU A 104 14.70 20.70 4.54
CA GLU A 104 13.52 21.58 4.62
C GLU A 104 12.32 21.00 3.88
N PHE A 105 12.51 20.47 2.67
CA PHE A 105 11.46 19.82 1.89
C PHE A 105 10.92 18.58 2.61
N MET A 106 11.83 17.71 3.08
CA MET A 106 11.46 16.50 3.82
C MET A 106 10.70 16.83 5.12
N SER A 107 11.14 17.87 5.85
CA SER A 107 10.49 18.33 7.07
C SER A 107 9.09 18.89 6.81
N LYS A 108 8.89 19.56 5.67
CA LYS A 108 7.56 20.04 5.25
C LYS A 108 6.62 18.88 4.95
N CYS A 109 7.11 17.83 4.30
CA CYS A 109 6.33 16.61 4.10
C CYS A 109 5.87 15.99 5.42
N GLU A 110 6.76 15.87 6.42
CA GLU A 110 6.39 15.36 7.75
C GLU A 110 5.35 16.24 8.45
N SER A 111 5.58 17.55 8.46
CA SER A 111 4.69 18.52 9.09
C SER A 111 3.31 18.49 8.46
N LEU A 112 3.22 18.65 7.13
CA LEU A 112 1.95 18.69 6.41
C LEU A 112 1.22 17.36 6.49
N SER A 113 1.92 16.22 6.42
CA SER A 113 1.28 14.90 6.55
C SER A 113 0.63 14.68 7.92
N SER A 114 1.04 15.43 8.94
CA SER A 114 0.49 15.36 10.30
C SER A 114 -0.67 16.34 10.52
N GLU A 115 -0.91 17.28 9.60
CA GLU A 115 -2.03 18.20 9.70
C GLU A 115 -3.36 17.51 9.44
N GLU A 116 -4.41 18.00 10.11
CA GLU A 116 -5.75 17.43 10.01
C GLU A 116 -6.60 18.15 8.96
N VAL A 117 -7.15 17.37 8.04
CA VAL A 117 -8.03 17.84 6.96
C VAL A 117 -9.35 17.06 6.96
N LEU A 118 -10.38 17.62 6.35
CA LEU A 118 -11.71 16.99 6.31
C LEU A 118 -11.76 15.80 5.35
N ASP A 119 -11.18 15.96 4.16
CA ASP A 119 -11.19 14.93 3.12
C ASP A 119 -10.07 15.17 2.10
N GLU A 120 -10.03 14.30 1.09
CA GLU A 120 -9.02 14.32 0.03
C GLU A 120 -9.10 15.56 -0.88
N LYS A 121 -10.13 16.40 -0.79
CA LYS A 121 -10.24 17.60 -1.63
C LYS A 121 -9.42 18.77 -1.11
N ASP A 122 -8.91 18.68 0.13
CA ASP A 122 -8.04 19.69 0.72
C ASP A 122 -6.75 19.82 -0.10
N SER A 123 -6.32 21.05 -0.39
CA SER A 123 -5.11 21.29 -1.18
C SER A 123 -3.88 20.71 -0.51
N LYS A 124 -3.78 20.77 0.83
CA LYS A 124 -2.65 20.19 1.56
C LYS A 124 -2.61 18.68 1.43
N TYR A 125 -3.77 18.02 1.41
CA TYR A 125 -3.83 16.59 1.14
C TYR A 125 -3.29 16.28 -0.26
N GLN A 126 -3.71 17.04 -1.27
CA GLN A 126 -3.26 16.84 -2.65
C GLN A 126 -1.76 17.09 -2.80
N ASP A 127 -1.23 18.13 -2.16
CA ASP A 127 0.21 18.45 -2.20
C ASP A 127 1.04 17.36 -1.50
N VAL A 128 0.63 16.88 -0.33
CA VAL A 128 1.31 15.78 0.36
C VAL A 128 1.21 14.50 -0.46
N LEU A 129 0.04 14.19 -1.01
CA LEU A 129 -0.15 13.03 -1.87
C LEU A 129 0.79 13.08 -3.09
N LYS A 130 0.97 14.25 -3.70
CA LYS A 130 1.78 14.40 -4.91
C LYS A 130 3.27 14.41 -4.63
N TYR A 131 3.72 15.14 -3.61
CA TYR A 131 5.15 15.45 -3.41
C TYR A 131 5.78 14.72 -2.23
N CYS A 132 5.01 14.04 -1.39
CA CYS A 132 5.50 13.36 -0.20
C CYS A 132 5.19 11.87 -0.18
N THR A 133 4.66 11.33 -1.28
CA THR A 133 4.38 9.89 -1.41
C THR A 133 5.14 9.27 -2.56
N ARG A 134 5.38 7.97 -2.42
CA ARG A 134 5.84 7.06 -3.47
C ARG A 134 4.78 6.01 -3.75
N ASN A 135 4.94 5.31 -4.86
CA ASN A 135 4.14 4.11 -5.12
C ASN A 135 4.44 3.05 -4.05
N THR A 136 3.39 2.31 -3.68
CA THR A 136 3.49 1.15 -2.79
C THR A 136 4.24 0.06 -3.54
N LEU A 137 5.28 -0.49 -2.92
CA LEU A 137 6.11 -1.56 -3.43
C LEU A 137 5.63 -2.90 -2.87
N VAL A 138 6.00 -4.00 -3.52
CA VAL A 138 5.67 -5.34 -3.00
C VAL A 138 6.26 -5.56 -1.61
N GLN A 139 7.47 -5.06 -1.34
CA GLN A 139 8.06 -5.12 0.00
C GLN A 139 7.20 -4.46 1.09
N ASP A 140 6.49 -3.38 0.77
CA ASP A 140 5.63 -2.70 1.75
C ASP A 140 4.49 -3.62 2.16
N LEU A 141 3.86 -4.27 1.18
CA LEU A 141 2.77 -5.22 1.41
C LEU A 141 3.24 -6.44 2.20
N VAL A 142 4.44 -6.94 1.93
CA VAL A 142 5.04 -8.06 2.68
C VAL A 142 5.23 -7.66 4.15
N LEU A 143 5.80 -6.47 4.42
CA LEU A 143 6.00 -5.98 5.78
C LEU A 143 4.66 -5.75 6.49
N GLU A 144 3.67 -5.16 5.82
CA GLU A 144 2.31 -4.96 6.33
C GLU A 144 1.58 -6.28 6.64
N SER A 145 1.92 -7.37 5.94
CA SER A 145 1.33 -8.69 6.16
C SER A 145 1.77 -9.39 7.46
N GLY A 146 2.61 -8.75 8.28
CA GLY A 146 3.08 -9.37 9.52
C GLY A 146 4.41 -10.13 9.38
N ARG A 147 5.10 -9.99 8.25
CA ARG A 147 6.34 -10.73 7.94
C ARG A 147 7.55 -9.81 7.91
N ASN A 148 8.74 -10.40 7.86
CA ASN A 148 10.01 -9.72 7.65
C ASN A 148 10.58 -10.11 6.29
N LEU A 149 11.30 -9.21 5.63
CA LEU A 149 12.10 -9.57 4.45
C LEU A 149 13.28 -10.43 4.91
N ILE A 150 13.62 -11.46 4.13
CA ILE A 150 14.82 -12.25 4.42
C ILE A 150 16.04 -11.36 4.23
N ASN A 151 16.88 -11.24 5.26
CA ASN A 151 18.11 -10.46 5.17
C ASN A 151 19.05 -11.04 4.09
N GLU A 152 19.59 -10.20 3.20
CA GLU A 152 20.43 -10.64 2.07
C GLU A 152 21.64 -11.50 2.51
N THR A 153 22.24 -11.18 3.66
CA THR A 153 23.49 -11.77 4.16
C THR A 153 23.26 -12.82 5.25
N SER A 154 22.40 -12.52 6.22
CA SER A 154 22.19 -13.34 7.43
C SER A 154 20.84 -14.06 7.48
N GLY A 155 19.97 -13.83 6.49
CA GLY A 155 18.63 -14.40 6.47
C GLY A 155 18.63 -15.90 6.18
N ASN A 156 17.53 -16.57 6.54
CA ASN A 156 17.39 -18.01 6.33
C ASN A 156 17.05 -18.36 4.87
N TRP A 157 18.00 -18.10 3.98
CA TRP A 157 17.89 -18.39 2.55
C TRP A 157 17.85 -19.89 2.25
N SER A 158 18.31 -20.75 3.17
CA SER A 158 18.20 -22.20 3.00
C SER A 158 16.73 -22.64 2.98
N GLU A 159 15.91 -22.11 3.89
CA GLU A 159 14.47 -22.42 3.93
C GLU A 159 13.73 -21.86 2.72
N SER A 160 14.03 -20.62 2.34
CA SER A 160 13.49 -19.99 1.14
C SER A 160 13.84 -20.80 -0.12
N TRP A 161 15.09 -21.23 -0.24
CA TRP A 161 15.54 -22.03 -1.38
C TRP A 161 14.82 -23.38 -1.44
N LYS A 162 14.72 -24.10 -0.31
CA LYS A 162 13.96 -25.34 -0.22
C LYS A 162 12.51 -25.16 -0.67
N SER A 163 11.85 -24.09 -0.20
CA SER A 163 10.48 -23.74 -0.60
C SER A 163 10.37 -23.47 -2.10
N TYR A 164 11.29 -22.69 -2.67
CA TYR A 164 11.35 -22.43 -4.12
C TYR A 164 11.51 -23.74 -4.91
N ARG A 165 12.43 -24.60 -4.50
CA ARG A 165 12.71 -25.88 -5.16
C ARG A 165 11.52 -26.82 -5.12
N ALA A 166 10.85 -26.92 -3.97
CA ALA A 166 9.66 -27.73 -3.79
C ALA A 166 8.54 -27.29 -4.74
N ALA A 167 8.29 -25.97 -4.83
CA ALA A 167 7.29 -25.40 -5.74
C ALA A 167 7.64 -25.56 -7.24
N ASN A 168 8.91 -25.82 -7.54
CA ASN A 168 9.44 -25.98 -8.89
C ASN A 168 9.91 -27.41 -9.20
N SER A 169 9.49 -28.39 -8.40
CA SER A 169 9.87 -29.79 -8.59
C SER A 169 9.48 -30.31 -9.97
N GLY A 170 10.37 -31.09 -10.59
CA GLY A 170 10.17 -31.65 -11.95
C GLY A 170 10.42 -30.67 -13.10
N LYS A 171 10.71 -29.39 -12.83
CA LYS A 171 10.98 -28.40 -13.87
C LYS A 171 12.42 -28.45 -14.36
N GLY A 172 12.59 -28.42 -15.68
CA GLY A 172 13.90 -28.35 -16.34
C GLY A 172 14.43 -26.92 -16.47
N ASN A 173 15.49 -26.77 -17.26
CA ASN A 173 16.13 -25.48 -17.54
C ASN A 173 15.13 -24.42 -18.02
N ASN A 174 15.14 -23.23 -17.41
CA ASN A 174 14.25 -22.10 -17.71
C ASN A 174 12.73 -22.36 -17.57
N GLN A 175 12.34 -23.42 -16.87
CA GLN A 175 10.93 -23.76 -16.65
C GLN A 175 10.44 -23.39 -15.25
N ASP A 176 11.35 -23.16 -14.31
CA ASP A 176 11.05 -22.69 -12.95
C ASP A 176 10.35 -21.32 -12.97
N THR A 177 9.57 -21.04 -11.93
CA THR A 177 8.61 -19.93 -11.89
C THR A 177 9.26 -18.58 -12.17
N TRP A 178 10.49 -18.35 -11.67
CA TRP A 178 11.24 -17.11 -11.91
C TRP A 178 12.37 -17.25 -12.94
N LYS A 179 12.49 -18.40 -13.61
CA LYS A 179 13.46 -18.67 -14.68
C LYS A 179 14.89 -18.34 -14.25
N LEU A 180 15.31 -18.88 -13.11
CA LEU A 180 16.64 -18.64 -12.56
C LEU A 180 17.70 -19.23 -13.49
N SER A 181 18.69 -18.44 -13.89
CA SER A 181 19.74 -18.90 -14.83
C SER A 181 20.67 -19.96 -14.24
N ASP A 182 20.71 -20.10 -12.90
CA ASP A 182 21.43 -21.14 -12.16
C ASP A 182 20.50 -22.26 -11.65
N TRP A 183 19.24 -22.33 -12.12
CA TRP A 183 18.28 -23.36 -11.73
C TRP A 183 18.83 -24.76 -12.01
N GLU A 184 19.24 -25.03 -13.25
CA GLU A 184 19.62 -26.39 -13.67
C GLU A 184 20.81 -26.95 -12.85
N SER A 185 21.76 -26.09 -12.47
CA SER A 185 22.94 -26.48 -11.71
C SER A 185 22.70 -26.61 -10.20
N LYS A 186 21.70 -25.91 -9.65
CA LYS A 186 21.44 -25.89 -8.19
C LYS A 186 20.15 -26.60 -7.76
N LYS A 187 19.27 -26.99 -8.69
CA LYS A 187 17.95 -27.56 -8.36
C LYS A 187 17.95 -28.86 -7.55
N ASN A 188 19.08 -29.58 -7.51
CA ASN A 188 19.19 -30.86 -6.82
C ASN A 188 19.87 -30.76 -5.44
N ASP A 189 20.23 -29.57 -4.96
CA ASP A 189 20.99 -29.40 -3.71
C ASP A 189 20.44 -28.27 -2.81
N ASP A 190 20.20 -28.62 -1.54
CA ASP A 190 19.70 -27.74 -0.47
C ASP A 190 20.79 -26.80 0.06
N SER A 191 22.05 -27.18 -0.07
CA SER A 191 23.21 -26.48 0.50
C SER A 191 23.75 -25.40 -0.43
N THR A 192 23.56 -25.53 -1.75
CA THR A 192 23.94 -24.52 -2.74
C THR A 192 22.78 -23.59 -3.06
N ILE A 193 22.64 -22.54 -2.24
CA ILE A 193 21.61 -21.52 -2.44
C ILE A 193 21.83 -20.80 -3.79
N SER A 194 20.75 -20.57 -4.53
CA SER A 194 20.78 -19.76 -5.76
C SER A 194 21.01 -18.28 -5.44
N ASP A 195 22.01 -17.67 -6.08
CA ASP A 195 22.23 -16.23 -5.99
C ASP A 195 21.21 -15.48 -6.84
N ASN A 196 20.77 -16.09 -7.95
CA ASN A 196 19.72 -15.54 -8.79
C ASN A 196 18.38 -15.50 -8.06
N LEU A 197 18.09 -16.42 -7.14
CA LEU A 197 16.91 -16.32 -6.28
C LEU A 197 16.94 -15.03 -5.47
N LYS A 198 18.08 -14.71 -4.85
CA LYS A 198 18.25 -13.48 -4.07
C LYS A 198 18.07 -12.24 -4.93
N VAL A 199 18.69 -12.23 -6.12
CA VAL A 199 18.55 -11.15 -7.11
C VAL A 199 17.08 -10.99 -7.52
N LYS A 200 16.39 -12.08 -7.86
CA LYS A 200 14.97 -12.04 -8.22
C LYS A 200 14.09 -11.57 -7.09
N CYS A 201 14.38 -11.97 -5.85
CA CYS A 201 13.69 -11.45 -4.69
C CYS A 201 13.80 -9.93 -4.59
N LYS A 202 15.02 -9.39 -4.73
CA LYS A 202 15.25 -7.94 -4.70
C LYS A 202 14.50 -7.20 -5.80
N GLU A 203 14.53 -7.72 -7.02
CA GLU A 203 13.78 -7.18 -8.15
C GLU A 203 12.27 -7.17 -7.84
N LYS A 204 11.70 -8.32 -7.47
CA LYS A 204 10.28 -8.48 -7.21
C LYS A 204 9.77 -7.62 -6.04
N LEU A 205 10.56 -7.53 -4.98
CA LEU A 205 10.27 -6.68 -3.81
C LEU A 205 10.25 -5.19 -4.16
N GLY A 206 11.12 -4.76 -5.08
CA GLY A 206 11.24 -3.38 -5.53
C GLY A 206 10.27 -2.97 -6.65
N GLU A 207 9.51 -3.91 -7.20
CA GLU A 207 8.46 -3.58 -8.18
C GLU A 207 7.26 -2.90 -7.50
N THR A 208 6.56 -2.02 -8.22
CA THR A 208 5.31 -1.43 -7.74
C THR A 208 4.23 -2.49 -7.55
N SER A 209 3.39 -2.31 -6.53
CA SER A 209 2.34 -3.24 -6.10
C SER A 209 1.07 -3.19 -6.94
N GLY A 210 1.00 -2.31 -7.95
CA GLY A 210 -0.17 -2.16 -8.83
C GLY A 210 -0.53 -3.50 -9.47
N VAL A 211 -1.67 -4.06 -9.06
CA VAL A 211 -2.31 -5.33 -9.45
C VAL A 211 -1.36 -6.29 -10.18
N LYS A 212 -0.41 -6.88 -9.43
CA LYS A 212 0.17 -8.16 -9.82
C LYS A 212 -0.76 -9.28 -9.41
N SER A 213 -0.63 -10.43 -10.05
CA SER A 213 -1.46 -11.58 -9.70
C SER A 213 -1.30 -11.91 -8.22
N VAL A 214 -2.37 -12.41 -7.57
CA VAL A 214 -2.30 -12.89 -6.18
C VAL A 214 -1.17 -13.92 -6.02
N GLN A 215 -0.92 -14.70 -7.07
CA GLN A 215 0.15 -15.68 -7.12
C GLN A 215 1.54 -15.04 -7.04
N ASP A 216 1.82 -14.00 -7.83
CA ASP A 216 3.12 -13.31 -7.79
C ASP A 216 3.41 -12.76 -6.39
N PHE A 217 2.40 -12.22 -5.71
CA PHE A 217 2.55 -11.75 -4.33
C PHE A 217 2.82 -12.92 -3.37
N GLN A 218 2.08 -14.01 -3.48
CA GLN A 218 2.29 -15.21 -2.67
C GLN A 218 3.68 -15.81 -2.86
N ASP A 219 4.17 -15.85 -4.09
CA ASP A 219 5.52 -16.33 -4.42
C ASP A 219 6.59 -15.48 -3.72
N VAL A 220 6.46 -14.15 -3.79
CA VAL A 220 7.37 -13.22 -3.08
C VAL A 220 7.28 -13.40 -1.56
N VAL A 221 6.08 -13.54 -1.02
CA VAL A 221 5.89 -13.84 0.41
C VAL A 221 6.57 -15.16 0.79
N ASN A 222 6.41 -16.20 0.00
CA ASN A 222 6.94 -17.53 0.30
C ASN A 222 8.46 -17.61 0.18
N TRP A 223 9.06 -16.88 -0.77
CA TRP A 223 10.47 -17.05 -1.13
C TRP A 223 11.36 -15.87 -0.73
N CYS A 224 10.81 -14.71 -0.41
CA CYS A 224 11.61 -13.52 -0.04
C CYS A 224 11.33 -13.01 1.37
N SER A 225 10.50 -13.70 2.15
CA SER A 225 10.11 -13.24 3.48
C SER A 225 10.05 -14.38 4.49
N GLU A 226 10.29 -14.05 5.75
CA GLU A 226 10.28 -14.96 6.87
C GLU A 226 9.25 -14.53 7.93
N PRO A 227 8.73 -15.46 8.75
CA PRO A 227 7.89 -15.10 9.88
C PRO A 227 8.62 -14.15 10.83
N ARG A 228 7.90 -13.17 11.39
CA ARG A 228 8.48 -12.35 12.48
C ARG A 228 8.80 -13.24 13.69
N PRO A 229 9.97 -13.05 14.33
CA PRO A 229 10.25 -13.67 15.63
C PRO A 229 9.13 -13.31 16.61
N LYS A 230 8.70 -14.29 17.41
CA LYS A 230 7.77 -14.06 18.52
C LYS A 230 8.48 -13.41 19.70
#